data_AF-A0A954LN23-F1
#
_entry.id   AF-A0A954LN23-F1
#
_cell.length_a   1.000
_cell.length_b   1.000
_cell.length_c   1.000
_cell.angle_alpha   90.00
_cell.angle_beta   90.00
_cell.angle_gamma   90.00
#
_symmetry.space_group_name_H-M   'P 1'
#
loop_
_entity.id
_entity.type
_entity.pdbx_description
1 polymer ?
#
loop_
_entity_poly.entity_id
_entity_poly.type
_entity_poly.pdbx_seq_one_letter_code
_entity_poly.pdbx_strand_id
1 'polypeptide(L)'
;VAIDLEVTSNRPDCLGHIGVAREISVLFDLPLTLPAADVPASGQPTADVASVEIECPDLCPLYVARVIRGVKIGPSPDWLVQRLVATLTRYNQEHPDKQVSYRPINNVADITNYVMLESGQPLHAFDFDKLRGGKIIVRRAKSGEKLTAIDETKCDLQQDMCVIADAERPVAIAGVMGGLDTEIGARTVNVLIEAADFAPLSVRNTARALKLHSPSSYRFERQVDTDQIDWVSRRCCELILEIAGGELLQEPVIGGRLPSNKRPAIQLRLDQIPRILGIEIPPDRAVKILEELGIEQTGTQNGSCEVIPPSWRRDLTREADLIEEVARVYGYENIPDDVPVSLVPSARTVRDQVVNRVRETLTGAGFFEAITLSFTTDDNRRRFMPRGDVAPLSVEHDTRKLENQLRQSLVPHLLESRRENERQGNF
;
A
#
# COMPACT_ATOMS: atom_id res chain seq x y z
N VAL A 1 -25.33 -2.41 3.57
CA VAL A 1 -24.51 -2.88 2.44
C VAL A 1 -23.14 -2.26 2.61
N ALA A 2 -22.07 -3.04 2.56
CA ALA A 2 -20.69 -2.55 2.52
C ALA A 2 -20.09 -2.96 1.16
N ILE A 3 -19.31 -2.08 0.55
CA ILE A 3 -18.63 -2.35 -0.72
C ILE A 3 -17.18 -2.61 -0.37
N ASP A 4 -16.67 -3.76 -0.80
CA ASP A 4 -15.26 -4.07 -0.70
C ASP A 4 -14.56 -3.77 -2.03
N LEU A 5 -13.45 -3.04 -1.95
CA LEU A 5 -12.74 -2.53 -3.11
C LEU A 5 -11.37 -3.18 -3.18
N GLU A 6 -11.11 -3.92 -4.25
CA GLU A 6 -9.76 -4.34 -4.61
C GLU A 6 -9.02 -3.17 -5.26
N VAL A 7 -8.27 -2.43 -4.45
CA VAL A 7 -7.55 -1.24 -4.89
C VAL A 7 -6.18 -1.63 -5.45
N THR A 8 -5.94 -1.30 -6.71
CA THR A 8 -4.65 -1.51 -7.39
C THR A 8 -3.54 -0.65 -6.78
N SER A 9 -2.28 -1.07 -6.94
CA SER A 9 -1.14 -0.40 -6.28
C SER A 9 -0.90 1.05 -6.72
N ASN A 10 -1.39 1.44 -7.90
CA ASN A 10 -1.30 2.81 -8.42
C ASN A 10 -2.40 3.74 -7.90
N ARG A 11 -3.38 3.25 -7.12
CA ARG A 11 -4.51 4.04 -6.62
C ARG A 11 -4.53 4.16 -5.08
N PRO A 12 -3.42 4.55 -4.42
CA PRO A 12 -3.40 4.69 -2.97
C PRO A 12 -4.39 5.75 -2.45
N ASP A 13 -4.78 6.71 -3.29
CA ASP A 13 -5.82 7.69 -3.00
C ASP A 13 -7.15 7.03 -2.61
N CYS A 14 -7.49 5.89 -3.21
CA CYS A 14 -8.71 5.14 -2.93
C CYS A 14 -8.63 4.25 -1.66
N LEU A 15 -7.52 4.31 -0.91
CA LEU A 15 -7.40 3.63 0.39
C LEU A 15 -7.98 4.44 1.55
N GLY A 16 -8.60 5.60 1.25
CA GLY A 16 -9.42 6.39 2.16
C GLY A 16 -10.79 6.71 1.54
N HIS A 17 -11.79 6.93 2.39
CA HIS A 17 -13.16 7.27 1.95
C HIS A 17 -13.20 8.57 1.15
N ILE A 18 -12.34 9.55 1.46
CA ILE A 18 -12.24 10.81 0.72
C ILE A 18 -11.82 10.57 -0.74
N GLY A 19 -10.85 9.69 -1.01
CA GLY A 19 -10.46 9.39 -2.39
C GLY A 19 -11.56 8.66 -3.15
N VAL A 20 -12.23 7.71 -2.52
CA VAL A 20 -13.41 7.04 -3.10
C VAL A 20 -14.53 8.05 -3.37
N ALA A 21 -14.77 9.00 -2.47
CA ALA A 21 -15.78 10.04 -2.66
C ALA A 21 -15.44 10.99 -3.83
N ARG A 22 -14.15 11.30 -4.06
CA ARG A 22 -13.69 12.05 -5.24
C ARG A 22 -14.05 11.32 -6.52
N GLU A 23 -13.77 10.01 -6.59
CA GLU A 23 -14.11 9.20 -7.77
C GLU A 23 -15.63 9.13 -8.01
N ILE A 24 -16.41 8.88 -6.96
CA ILE A 24 -17.89 8.84 -7.06
C ILE A 24 -18.44 10.20 -7.51
N SER A 25 -17.89 11.30 -7.00
CA SER A 25 -18.30 12.65 -7.39
C SER A 25 -18.14 12.88 -8.88
N VAL A 26 -17.02 12.47 -9.48
CA VAL A 26 -16.78 12.58 -10.93
C VAL A 26 -17.68 11.65 -11.73
N LEU A 27 -17.78 10.37 -11.34
CA LEU A 27 -18.53 9.36 -12.09
C LEU A 27 -20.04 9.65 -12.16
N PHE A 28 -20.59 10.27 -11.12
CA PHE A 28 -22.02 10.56 -11.01
C PHE A 28 -22.37 12.05 -11.17
N ASP A 29 -21.39 12.91 -11.47
CA ASP A 29 -21.56 14.36 -11.56
C ASP A 29 -22.25 14.95 -10.30
N LEU A 30 -21.75 14.54 -9.12
CA LEU A 30 -22.29 14.93 -7.82
C LEU A 30 -21.36 15.91 -7.11
N PRO A 31 -21.89 16.87 -6.34
CA PRO A 31 -21.05 17.76 -5.53
C PRO A 31 -20.31 16.98 -4.44
N LEU A 32 -19.01 17.25 -4.28
CA LEU A 32 -18.19 16.71 -3.21
C LEU A 32 -18.15 17.66 -2.02
N THR A 33 -18.50 17.17 -0.83
CA THR A 33 -18.29 17.88 0.44
C THR A 33 -17.23 17.17 1.25
N LEU A 34 -16.13 17.86 1.55
CA LEU A 34 -15.07 17.33 2.40
C LEU A 34 -15.29 17.78 3.85
N PRO A 35 -14.91 16.95 4.84
CA PRO A 35 -14.96 17.37 6.24
C PRO A 35 -14.00 18.54 6.47
N ALA A 36 -14.38 19.44 7.38
CA ALA A 36 -13.47 20.47 7.87
C ALA A 36 -12.38 19.83 8.77
N ALA A 37 -11.35 20.60 9.08
CA ALA A 37 -10.34 20.26 10.08
C ALA A 37 -9.92 21.53 10.84
N ASP A 38 -10.90 22.38 11.13
CA ASP A 38 -10.70 23.67 11.78
C ASP A 38 -10.92 23.52 13.27
N VAL A 39 -9.82 23.24 13.97
CA VAL A 39 -9.83 22.95 15.40
C VAL A 39 -9.24 24.14 16.17
N PRO A 40 -9.94 24.66 17.20
CA PRO A 40 -9.38 25.72 18.04
C PRO A 40 -8.20 25.17 18.83
N ALA A 41 -7.06 25.86 18.78
CA ALA A 41 -5.90 25.59 19.61
C ALA A 41 -5.73 26.70 20.65
N SER A 42 -5.40 26.31 21.89
CA SER A 42 -5.23 27.23 23.01
C SER A 42 -4.07 26.80 23.90
N GLY A 43 -3.77 27.60 24.92
CA GLY A 43 -2.67 27.35 25.83
C GLY A 43 -1.31 27.69 25.22
N GLN A 44 -0.30 26.91 25.58
CA GLN A 44 1.09 27.11 25.14
C GLN A 44 1.39 26.38 23.81
N PRO A 45 2.42 26.79 23.07
CA PRO A 45 2.95 26.04 21.93
C PRO A 45 3.29 24.59 22.27
N THR A 46 3.03 23.65 21.34
CA THR A 46 3.41 22.24 21.49
C THR A 46 4.93 22.09 21.66
N ALA A 47 5.70 22.98 21.01
CA ALA A 47 7.17 23.01 21.09
C ALA A 47 7.71 23.30 22.50
N ASP A 48 6.92 23.87 23.40
CA ASP A 48 7.34 24.15 24.78
C ASP A 48 7.37 22.88 25.65
N VAL A 49 6.70 21.81 25.20
CA VAL A 49 6.52 20.57 25.98
C VAL A 49 6.97 19.33 25.24
N ALA A 50 6.99 19.35 23.91
CA ALA A 50 7.38 18.24 23.07
C ALA A 50 8.41 18.67 22.03
N SER A 51 9.30 17.76 21.66
CA SER A 51 10.26 17.98 20.57
C SER A 51 10.31 16.78 19.61
N VAL A 52 10.44 17.04 18.32
CA VAL A 52 10.63 16.02 17.28
C VAL A 52 12.00 16.21 16.64
N GLU A 53 12.80 15.15 16.63
CA GLU A 53 14.10 15.08 15.95
C GLU A 53 14.07 13.95 14.91
N ILE A 54 14.60 14.22 13.72
CA ILE A 54 14.70 13.23 12.65
C ILE A 54 16.18 13.01 12.33
N GLU A 55 16.72 11.85 12.73
CA GLU A 55 18.10 11.43 12.46
C GLU A 55 18.22 10.68 11.12
N CYS A 56 17.10 10.19 10.56
CA CYS A 56 17.06 9.45 9.31
C CYS A 56 16.06 10.04 8.29
N PRO A 57 16.33 11.24 7.74
CA PRO A 57 15.41 11.92 6.83
C PRO A 57 15.15 11.17 5.52
N ASP A 58 16.00 10.21 5.15
CA ASP A 58 15.80 9.29 4.04
C ASP A 58 14.67 8.26 4.30
N LEU A 59 14.40 7.94 5.56
CA LEU A 59 13.34 7.04 5.98
C LEU A 59 12.08 7.75 6.46
N CYS A 60 12.22 8.98 6.97
CA CYS A 60 11.13 9.80 7.48
C CYS A 60 11.33 11.26 7.03
N PRO A 61 10.84 11.67 5.85
CA PRO A 61 11.03 13.03 5.36
C PRO A 61 10.25 14.10 6.15
N LEU A 62 9.12 13.72 6.73
CA LEU A 62 8.21 14.62 7.45
C LEU A 62 7.57 13.91 8.64
N TYR A 63 7.54 14.59 9.78
CA TYR A 63 6.85 14.14 10.98
C TYR A 63 6.14 15.32 11.65
N VAL A 64 4.84 15.20 11.89
CA VAL A 64 4.02 16.23 12.54
C VAL A 64 3.50 15.68 13.86
N ALA A 65 3.77 16.40 14.94
CA ALA A 65 3.29 16.08 16.28
C ALA A 65 2.38 17.18 16.83
N ARG A 66 1.23 16.79 17.38
CA ARG A 66 0.30 17.67 18.10
C ARG A 66 0.04 17.10 19.49
N VAL A 67 -0.19 17.95 20.49
CA VAL A 67 -0.48 17.51 21.86
C VAL A 67 -1.84 17.99 22.31
N ILE A 68 -2.64 17.08 22.87
CA ILE A 68 -3.92 17.38 23.54
C ILE A 68 -3.78 17.01 25.01
N ARG A 69 -4.19 17.93 25.89
CA ARG A 69 -4.16 17.73 27.34
C ARG A 69 -5.55 17.56 27.92
N GLY A 70 -5.66 16.77 28.99
CA GLY A 70 -6.91 16.58 29.71
C GLY A 70 -7.99 15.81 28.95
N VAL A 71 -7.60 14.88 28.06
CA VAL A 71 -8.56 13.99 27.40
C VAL A 71 -9.18 13.02 28.42
N LYS A 72 -10.41 12.58 28.14
CA LYS A 72 -11.07 11.52 28.91
C LYS A 72 -11.19 10.25 28.05
N ILE A 73 -10.40 9.25 28.38
CA ILE A 73 -10.47 7.94 27.71
C ILE A 73 -11.75 7.21 28.11
N GLY A 74 -12.44 6.67 27.11
CA GLY A 74 -13.70 5.96 27.28
C GLY A 74 -14.10 5.21 26.02
N PRO A 75 -15.27 4.55 26.02
CA PRO A 75 -15.80 3.92 24.83
C PRO A 75 -16.10 4.95 23.74
N SER A 76 -15.90 4.54 22.49
CA SER A 76 -16.30 5.31 21.32
C SER A 76 -17.83 5.41 21.19
N PRO A 77 -18.35 6.50 20.62
CA PRO A 77 -19.79 6.61 20.34
C PRO A 77 -20.23 5.57 19.31
N ASP A 78 -21.51 5.16 19.38
CA ASP A 78 -22.06 4.06 18.57
C ASP A 78 -21.80 4.23 17.07
N TRP A 79 -21.92 5.46 16.54
CA TRP A 79 -21.69 5.72 15.12
C TRP A 79 -20.25 5.42 14.68
N LEU A 80 -19.27 5.69 15.54
CA LEU A 80 -17.84 5.47 15.28
C LEU A 80 -17.55 3.97 15.31
N VAL A 81 -18.04 3.29 16.35
CA VAL A 81 -17.98 1.83 16.51
C VAL A 81 -18.58 1.13 15.30
N GLN A 82 -19.80 1.51 14.88
CA GLN A 82 -20.49 0.90 13.76
C GLN A 82 -19.73 1.07 12.44
N ARG A 83 -19.16 2.25 12.17
CA ARG A 83 -18.36 2.49 10.96
C ARG A 83 -17.07 1.68 10.97
N LEU A 84 -16.32 1.67 12.07
CA LEU A 84 -15.10 0.87 12.19
C LEU A 84 -15.36 -0.62 12.03
N VAL A 85 -16.38 -1.14 12.69
CA VAL A 85 -16.78 -2.55 12.56
C VAL A 85 -17.17 -2.86 11.13
N ALA A 86 -18.01 -2.04 10.49
CA ALA A 86 -18.44 -2.27 9.12
C ALA A 86 -17.25 -2.36 8.13
N THR A 87 -16.23 -1.52 8.31
CA THR A 87 -15.08 -1.45 7.40
C THR A 87 -13.98 -2.48 7.73
N LEU A 88 -13.75 -2.79 9.01
CA LEU A 88 -12.64 -3.65 9.45
C LEU A 88 -13.04 -5.12 9.68
N THR A 89 -14.34 -5.45 9.62
CA THR A 89 -14.82 -6.84 9.81
C THR A 89 -14.19 -7.81 8.82
N ARG A 90 -14.08 -7.44 7.53
CA ARG A 90 -13.50 -8.35 6.53
C ARG A 90 -12.01 -8.60 6.76
N TYR A 91 -11.25 -7.57 7.13
CA TYR A 91 -9.85 -7.72 7.51
C TYR A 91 -9.69 -8.79 8.60
N ASN A 92 -10.56 -8.74 9.62
CA ASN A 92 -10.59 -9.73 10.71
C ASN A 92 -10.94 -11.14 10.22
N GLN A 93 -11.82 -11.28 9.22
CA GLN A 93 -12.20 -12.57 8.64
C GLN A 93 -11.09 -13.19 7.78
N GLU A 94 -10.36 -12.38 7.03
CA GLU A 94 -9.25 -12.83 6.16
C GLU A 94 -7.98 -13.15 6.94
N HIS A 95 -7.89 -12.66 8.19
CA HIS A 95 -6.73 -12.87 9.07
C HIS A 95 -7.15 -13.45 10.43
N PRO A 96 -7.83 -14.61 10.47
CA PRO A 96 -8.38 -15.16 11.72
C PRO A 96 -7.29 -15.56 12.72
N ASP A 97 -6.08 -15.84 12.22
CA ASP A 97 -4.92 -16.28 13.01
C ASP A 97 -4.07 -15.12 13.57
N LYS A 98 -4.40 -13.86 13.23
CA LYS A 98 -3.68 -12.71 13.79
C LYS A 98 -4.18 -12.40 15.20
N GLN A 99 -3.26 -12.16 16.13
CA GLN A 99 -3.57 -11.76 17.51
C GLN A 99 -4.30 -10.40 17.56
N VAL A 100 -4.06 -9.51 16.59
CA VAL A 100 -4.84 -8.27 16.44
C VAL A 100 -6.08 -8.51 15.61
N SER A 101 -7.23 -8.52 16.28
CA SER A 101 -8.49 -8.17 15.64
C SER A 101 -8.66 -6.66 15.73
N TYR A 102 -8.82 -5.99 14.60
CA TYR A 102 -9.18 -4.57 14.58
C TYR A 102 -10.61 -4.45 15.08
N ARG A 103 -10.73 -4.13 16.36
CA ARG A 103 -11.98 -3.90 17.08
C ARG A 103 -11.91 -2.51 17.70
N PRO A 104 -13.05 -1.83 17.87
CA PRO A 104 -13.11 -0.62 18.67
C PRO A 104 -12.50 -0.86 20.06
N ILE A 105 -11.56 0.00 20.46
CA ILE A 105 -10.77 -0.13 21.70
C ILE A 105 -11.20 0.97 22.67
N ASN A 106 -10.97 2.22 22.30
CA ASN A 106 -11.33 3.41 23.05
C ASN A 106 -11.44 4.60 22.07
N ASN A 107 -12.12 5.66 22.51
CA ASN A 107 -12.37 6.85 21.71
C ASN A 107 -11.12 7.39 20.98
N VAL A 108 -9.97 7.53 21.63
CA VAL A 108 -8.76 8.07 20.99
C VAL A 108 -8.15 7.12 19.95
N ALA A 109 -7.96 5.84 20.29
CA ALA A 109 -7.41 4.85 19.36
C ALA A 109 -8.35 4.54 18.18
N ASP A 110 -9.66 4.65 18.40
CA ASP A 110 -10.66 4.46 17.37
C ASP A 110 -10.70 5.65 16.41
N ILE A 111 -10.48 6.87 16.91
CA ILE A 111 -10.40 8.08 16.07
C ILE A 111 -9.18 8.01 15.15
N THR A 112 -8.00 7.56 15.59
CA THR A 112 -6.84 7.42 14.69
C THR A 112 -7.10 6.43 13.57
N ASN A 113 -7.73 5.29 13.88
CA ASN A 113 -8.16 4.31 12.88
C ASN A 113 -9.23 4.88 11.95
N TYR A 114 -10.19 5.63 12.49
CA TYR A 114 -11.27 6.22 11.72
C TYR A 114 -10.74 7.27 10.74
N VAL A 115 -9.89 8.18 11.18
CA VAL A 115 -9.30 9.22 10.31
C VAL A 115 -8.35 8.60 9.28
N MET A 116 -7.64 7.52 9.61
CA MET A 116 -6.89 6.73 8.62
C MET A 116 -7.81 6.15 7.54
N LEU A 117 -8.97 5.63 7.92
CA LEU A 117 -9.96 5.13 6.94
C LEU A 117 -10.63 6.28 6.18
N GLU A 118 -10.84 7.44 6.81
CA GLU A 118 -11.44 8.63 6.18
C GLU A 118 -10.50 9.20 5.10
N SER A 119 -9.21 9.34 5.41
CA SER A 119 -8.22 10.07 4.58
C SER A 119 -7.20 9.22 3.83
N GLY A 120 -7.02 7.95 4.23
CA GLY A 120 -5.94 7.10 3.71
C GLY A 120 -4.57 7.34 4.36
N GLN A 121 -4.43 8.31 5.26
CA GLN A 121 -3.19 8.60 5.99
C GLN A 121 -3.20 7.92 7.36
N PRO A 122 -2.26 7.00 7.65
CA PRO A 122 -2.15 6.45 8.99
C PRO A 122 -1.72 7.51 10.01
N LEU A 123 -2.28 7.40 11.22
CA LEU A 123 -1.90 8.18 12.39
C LEU A 123 -1.55 7.24 13.55
N HIS A 124 -0.85 7.77 14.53
CA HIS A 124 -0.67 7.13 15.82
C HIS A 124 -0.95 8.10 16.96
N ALA A 125 -1.31 7.56 18.13
CA ALA A 125 -1.52 8.33 19.34
C ALA A 125 -0.71 7.70 20.47
N PHE A 126 0.20 8.47 21.06
CA PHE A 126 0.98 8.07 22.21
C PHE A 126 0.38 8.64 23.49
N ASP A 127 0.42 7.87 24.57
CA ASP A 127 0.27 8.42 25.91
C ASP A 127 1.48 9.31 26.20
N PHE A 128 1.25 10.62 26.18
CA PHE A 128 2.30 11.62 26.25
C PHE A 128 3.07 11.54 27.58
N ASP A 129 2.40 11.15 28.67
CA ASP A 129 3.01 11.03 29.99
C ASP A 129 3.94 9.79 30.08
N LYS A 130 3.83 8.86 29.13
CA LYS A 130 4.71 7.69 29.03
C LYS A 130 5.95 7.93 28.16
N LEU A 131 5.99 9.01 27.37
CA LEU A 131 7.14 9.38 26.54
C LEU A 131 8.24 10.03 27.39
N ARG A 132 9.40 9.37 27.49
CA ARG A 132 10.50 9.90 28.31
C ARG A 132 11.11 11.15 27.69
N GLY A 133 11.20 12.19 28.51
CA GLY A 133 11.74 13.49 28.13
C GLY A 133 10.85 14.33 27.21
N GLY A 134 9.61 13.91 26.94
CA GLY A 134 8.74 14.62 25.99
C GLY A 134 9.32 14.66 24.57
N LYS A 135 10.17 13.69 24.22
CA LYS A 135 10.88 13.67 22.93
C LYS A 135 10.37 12.57 22.03
N ILE A 136 10.36 12.88 20.74
CA ILE A 136 10.25 11.93 19.65
C ILE A 136 11.55 12.03 18.83
N ILE A 137 12.23 10.91 18.66
CA ILE A 137 13.46 10.79 17.87
C ILE A 137 13.20 9.71 16.82
N VAL A 138 13.09 10.12 15.56
CA VAL A 138 12.91 9.21 14.43
C VAL A 138 14.27 8.84 13.88
N ARG A 139 14.66 7.58 14.08
CA ARG A 139 16.02 7.09 13.80
C ARG A 139 16.01 5.65 13.33
N ARG A 140 17.17 5.19 12.86
CA ARG A 140 17.40 3.77 12.63
C ARG A 140 17.49 3.02 13.97
N ALA A 141 17.08 1.76 13.97
CA ALA A 141 17.24 0.91 15.14
C ALA A 141 18.74 0.67 15.44
N LYS A 142 19.07 0.55 16.72
CA LYS A 142 20.42 0.21 17.18
C LYS A 142 20.57 -1.30 17.30
N SER A 143 21.82 -1.77 17.27
CA SER A 143 22.14 -3.20 17.41
C SER A 143 21.54 -3.78 18.70
N GLY A 144 20.76 -4.86 18.57
CA GLY A 144 20.18 -5.57 19.70
C GLY A 144 18.97 -4.88 20.35
N GLU A 145 18.45 -3.79 19.77
CA GLU A 145 17.19 -3.21 20.22
C GLU A 145 16.02 -4.18 20.03
N LYS A 146 15.09 -4.13 20.98
CA LYS A 146 13.85 -4.92 20.97
C LYS A 146 12.68 -4.00 21.25
N LEU A 147 11.53 -4.35 20.70
CA LEU A 147 10.25 -3.69 20.99
C LEU A 147 9.17 -4.77 21.16
N THR A 148 8.26 -4.56 22.10
CA THR A 148 6.99 -5.31 22.11
C THR A 148 5.94 -4.42 21.45
N ALA A 149 5.41 -4.87 20.32
CA ALA A 149 4.35 -4.15 19.62
C ALA A 149 3.02 -4.27 20.39
N ILE A 150 2.05 -3.41 20.06
CA ILE A 150 0.71 -3.40 20.68
C ILE A 150 -0.05 -4.74 20.53
N ASP A 151 0.36 -5.58 19.58
CA ASP A 151 -0.17 -6.93 19.41
C ASP A 151 0.52 -7.99 20.27
N GLU A 152 1.36 -7.55 21.21
CA GLU A 152 2.22 -8.37 22.07
C GLU A 152 3.34 -9.13 21.32
N THR A 153 3.50 -8.92 20.01
CA THR A 153 4.61 -9.49 19.25
C THR A 153 5.93 -8.88 19.72
N LYS A 154 6.88 -9.76 20.07
CA LYS A 154 8.25 -9.38 20.42
C LYS A 154 9.08 -9.27 19.15
N CYS A 155 9.56 -8.06 18.88
CA CYS A 155 10.31 -7.73 17.67
C CYS A 155 11.79 -7.53 18.01
N ASP A 156 12.66 -8.32 17.37
CA ASP A 156 14.09 -8.06 17.32
C ASP A 156 14.37 -7.07 16.17
N LEU A 157 14.80 -5.86 16.50
CA LEU A 157 14.91 -4.76 15.54
C LEU A 157 16.26 -4.81 14.81
N GLN A 158 16.21 -4.79 13.49
CA GLN A 158 17.39 -4.76 12.62
C GLN A 158 17.82 -3.32 12.34
N GLN A 159 19.12 -3.09 12.14
CA GLN A 159 19.71 -1.73 12.07
C GLN A 159 19.25 -0.89 10.86
N ASP A 160 18.65 -1.52 9.85
CA ASP A 160 18.07 -0.86 8.69
C ASP A 160 16.61 -0.42 8.89
N MET A 161 15.95 -0.89 9.97
CA MET A 161 14.57 -0.54 10.32
C MET A 161 14.49 0.88 10.88
N CYS A 162 13.46 1.61 10.45
CA CYS A 162 13.10 2.91 11.02
C CYS A 162 12.28 2.69 12.31
N VAL A 163 12.65 3.37 13.39
CA VAL A 163 11.94 3.36 14.66
C VAL A 163 11.64 4.78 15.12
N ILE A 164 10.55 4.89 15.86
CA ILE A 164 10.25 6.08 16.64
C ILE A 164 10.71 5.78 18.06
N ALA A 165 11.56 6.63 18.64
CA ALA A 165 12.09 6.48 19.98
C ALA A 165 11.74 7.69 20.85
N ASP A 166 11.66 7.49 22.15
CA ASP A 166 11.75 8.57 23.13
C ASP A 166 13.21 8.83 23.50
N ALA A 167 13.47 9.61 24.55
CA ALA A 167 14.83 9.91 25.01
C ALA A 167 15.64 8.67 25.45
N GLU A 168 14.98 7.53 25.71
CA GLU A 168 15.60 6.35 26.32
C GLU A 168 15.48 5.08 25.44
N ARG A 169 14.37 4.88 24.73
CA ARG A 169 14.05 3.59 24.09
C ARG A 169 13.17 3.75 22.83
N PRO A 170 13.16 2.74 21.92
CA PRO A 170 12.15 2.69 20.87
C PRO A 170 10.74 2.55 21.48
N VAL A 171 9.78 3.27 20.90
CA VAL A 171 8.37 3.31 21.32
C VAL A 171 7.40 2.92 20.20
N ALA A 172 7.84 2.87 18.94
CA ALA A 172 7.09 2.29 17.83
C ALA A 172 8.01 1.84 16.69
N ILE A 173 7.53 0.90 15.88
CA ILE A 173 8.11 0.57 14.57
C ILE A 173 7.47 1.49 13.55
N ALA A 174 8.26 2.41 12.99
CA ALA A 174 7.78 3.51 12.17
C ALA A 174 6.97 3.01 10.97
N GLY A 175 5.73 3.49 10.84
CA GLY A 175 4.81 3.11 9.76
C GLY A 175 4.29 1.68 9.80
N VAL A 176 4.66 0.87 10.80
CA VAL A 176 4.22 -0.54 10.91
C VAL A 176 3.27 -0.72 12.09
N MET A 177 3.74 -0.46 13.31
CA MET A 177 2.97 -0.73 14.52
C MET A 177 3.52 0.04 15.73
N GLY A 178 2.60 0.52 16.58
CA GLY A 178 2.94 1.15 17.86
C GLY A 178 3.54 0.15 18.86
N GLY A 179 4.32 0.64 19.81
CA GLY A 179 4.81 -0.13 20.95
C GLY A 179 3.81 -0.14 22.10
N LEU A 180 3.77 -1.26 22.82
CA LEU A 180 2.85 -1.47 23.95
C LEU A 180 3.08 -0.49 25.11
N ASP A 181 4.33 -0.11 25.36
CA ASP A 181 4.71 0.72 26.51
C ASP A 181 4.13 2.13 26.50
N THR A 182 3.82 2.66 25.32
CA THR A 182 3.33 4.04 25.12
C THR A 182 1.90 4.08 24.58
N GLU A 183 1.21 2.94 24.59
CA GLU A 183 -0.18 2.83 24.16
C GLU A 183 -1.12 3.67 25.03
N ILE A 184 -2.17 4.19 24.40
CA ILE A 184 -3.30 4.85 25.07
C ILE A 184 -4.01 3.84 26.00
N GLY A 185 -3.98 4.12 27.29
CA GLY A 185 -4.64 3.32 28.31
C GLY A 185 -5.78 4.07 29.00
N ALA A 186 -6.51 3.38 29.87
CA ALA A 186 -7.65 3.96 30.61
C ALA A 186 -7.29 5.16 31.52
N ARG A 187 -6.01 5.38 31.81
CA ARG A 187 -5.51 6.48 32.64
C ARG A 187 -4.84 7.61 31.83
N THR A 188 -4.73 7.46 30.51
CA THR A 188 -4.12 8.47 29.66
C THR A 188 -4.93 9.76 29.76
N VAL A 189 -4.25 10.88 30.00
CA VAL A 189 -4.87 12.22 30.06
C VAL A 189 -4.22 13.19 29.10
N ASN A 190 -2.96 12.96 28.72
CA ASN A 190 -2.25 13.74 27.73
C ASN A 190 -1.89 12.84 26.55
N VAL A 191 -2.18 13.30 25.34
CA VAL A 191 -2.00 12.52 24.11
C VAL A 191 -1.13 13.28 23.14
N LEU A 192 -0.13 12.60 22.57
CA LEU A 192 0.63 13.10 21.42
C LEU A 192 0.15 12.39 20.16
N ILE A 193 -0.35 13.15 19.20
CA ILE A 193 -0.81 12.67 17.89
C ILE A 193 0.34 12.76 16.90
N GLU A 194 0.62 11.65 16.24
CA GLU A 194 1.55 11.51 15.14
C GLU A 194 0.80 11.49 13.80
N ALA A 195 1.28 12.30 12.86
CA ALA A 195 1.06 12.11 11.43
C ALA A 195 2.40 12.27 10.69
N ALA A 196 2.81 11.27 9.93
CA ALA A 196 4.15 11.21 9.36
C ALA A 196 4.16 10.68 7.92
N ASP A 197 5.29 10.91 7.24
CA ASP A 197 5.64 10.31 5.96
C ASP A 197 6.81 9.35 6.17
N PHE A 198 6.62 8.06 5.85
CA PHE A 198 7.64 7.04 5.97
C PHE A 198 7.95 6.42 4.61
N ALA A 199 9.23 6.14 4.36
CA ALA A 199 9.70 5.58 3.10
C ALA A 199 9.02 4.22 2.80
N PRO A 200 8.27 4.08 1.68
CA PRO A 200 7.45 2.90 1.40
C PRO A 200 8.20 1.57 1.41
N LEU A 201 9.41 1.54 0.84
CA LEU A 201 10.25 0.34 0.80
C LEU A 201 10.76 -0.05 2.19
N SER A 202 11.09 0.92 3.04
CA SER A 202 11.52 0.66 4.41
C SER A 202 10.39 0.04 5.23
N VAL A 203 9.18 0.60 5.14
CA VAL A 203 7.99 0.05 5.80
C VAL A 203 7.69 -1.36 5.30
N ARG A 204 7.68 -1.58 3.97
CA ARG A 204 7.46 -2.90 3.36
C ARG A 204 8.45 -3.96 3.85
N ASN A 205 9.74 -3.62 3.84
CA ASN A 205 10.80 -4.55 4.24
C ASN A 205 10.70 -4.86 5.74
N THR A 206 10.44 -3.84 6.57
CA THR A 206 10.29 -3.98 8.02
C THR A 206 9.07 -4.85 8.36
N ALA A 207 7.91 -4.56 7.78
CA ALA A 207 6.68 -5.34 7.95
C ALA A 207 6.88 -6.82 7.58
N ARG A 208 7.56 -7.10 6.47
CA ARG A 208 7.87 -8.47 6.03
C ARG A 208 8.88 -9.17 6.94
N ALA A 209 9.97 -8.50 7.30
CA ALA A 209 11.02 -9.06 8.14
C ALA A 209 10.49 -9.44 9.53
N LEU A 210 9.63 -8.60 10.10
CA LEU A 210 8.98 -8.85 11.40
C LEU A 210 7.71 -9.69 11.29
N LYS A 211 7.24 -10.00 10.08
CA LYS A 211 5.93 -10.62 9.80
C LYS A 211 4.75 -9.85 10.42
N LEU A 212 4.89 -8.53 10.53
CA LEU A 212 3.91 -7.59 11.07
C LEU A 212 3.30 -6.77 9.95
N HIS A 213 2.11 -7.18 9.50
CA HIS A 213 1.34 -6.44 8.49
C HIS A 213 0.11 -5.80 9.14
N SER A 214 -0.05 -4.48 8.97
CA SER A 214 -1.17 -3.69 9.50
C SER A 214 -1.85 -2.88 8.37
N PRO A 215 -3.10 -2.41 8.56
CA PRO A 215 -3.73 -1.43 7.67
C PRO A 215 -2.92 -0.13 7.55
N SER A 216 -2.11 0.21 8.57
CA SER A 216 -1.17 1.33 8.52
C SER A 216 -0.02 1.04 7.55
N SER A 217 0.69 -0.09 7.74
CA SER A 217 1.80 -0.47 6.87
C SER A 217 1.34 -0.62 5.42
N TYR A 218 0.16 -1.19 5.19
CA TYR A 218 -0.43 -1.36 3.86
C TYR A 218 -0.56 -0.04 3.08
N ARG A 219 -0.87 1.07 3.77
CA ARG A 219 -0.99 2.42 3.19
C ARG A 219 0.37 3.05 2.94
N PHE A 220 1.26 3.02 3.94
CA PHE A 220 2.62 3.56 3.77
C PHE A 220 3.40 2.84 2.67
N GLU A 221 3.24 1.52 2.51
CA GLU A 221 3.84 0.73 1.42
C GLU A 221 3.43 1.21 0.02
N ARG A 222 2.31 1.92 -0.11
CA ARG A 222 1.77 2.44 -1.37
C ARG A 222 1.88 3.96 -1.49
N GLN A 223 2.63 4.58 -0.58
CA GLN A 223 2.87 6.02 -0.50
C GLN A 223 1.62 6.82 -0.11
N VAL A 224 1.78 7.70 0.87
CA VAL A 224 0.71 8.58 1.36
C VAL A 224 0.80 9.97 0.70
N ASP A 225 -0.32 10.70 0.72
CA ASP A 225 -0.32 12.11 0.34
C ASP A 225 0.32 12.94 1.46
N THR A 226 1.44 13.59 1.16
CA THR A 226 2.20 14.37 2.16
C THR A 226 1.57 15.71 2.43
N ASP A 227 0.82 16.25 1.48
CA ASP A 227 0.28 17.60 1.55
C ASP A 227 -0.95 17.63 2.47
N GLN A 228 -1.60 16.48 2.67
CA GLN A 228 -2.72 16.34 3.60
C GLN A 228 -2.29 16.05 5.05
N ILE A 229 -1.00 15.79 5.35
CA ILE A 229 -0.56 15.36 6.69
C ILE A 229 -0.99 16.36 7.78
N ASP A 230 -0.86 17.67 7.52
CA ASP A 230 -1.34 18.68 8.46
C ASP A 230 -2.86 18.62 8.66
N TRP A 231 -3.63 18.60 7.56
CA TRP A 231 -5.09 18.51 7.61
C TRP A 231 -5.56 17.27 8.38
N VAL A 232 -4.94 16.11 8.11
CA VAL A 232 -5.24 14.85 8.78
C VAL A 232 -4.94 14.92 10.28
N SER A 233 -3.81 15.51 10.67
CA SER A 233 -3.45 15.69 12.08
C SER A 233 -4.47 16.58 12.81
N ARG A 234 -4.98 17.64 12.16
CA ARG A 234 -6.02 18.51 12.71
C ARG A 234 -7.38 17.82 12.78
N ARG A 235 -7.75 17.06 11.75
CA ARG A 235 -9.00 16.27 11.71
C ARG A 235 -9.06 15.25 12.84
N CYS A 236 -7.94 14.60 13.14
CA CYS A 236 -7.81 13.74 14.32
C CYS A 236 -8.01 14.51 15.62
N CYS A 237 -7.37 15.67 15.76
CA CYS A 237 -7.53 16.49 16.96
C CYS A 237 -8.96 16.99 17.14
N GLU A 238 -9.62 17.42 16.07
CA GLU A 238 -11.02 17.87 16.08
C GLU A 238 -11.94 16.79 16.64
N LEU A 239 -11.86 15.56 16.12
CA LEU A 239 -12.68 14.44 16.60
C LEU A 239 -12.33 14.05 18.05
N ILE A 240 -11.06 14.13 18.46
CA ILE A 240 -10.67 13.87 19.86
C ILE A 240 -11.28 14.93 20.78
N LEU A 241 -11.21 16.21 20.44
CA LEU A 241 -11.82 17.27 21.25
C LEU A 241 -13.34 17.12 21.33
N GLU A 242 -14.00 16.74 20.23
CA GLU A 242 -15.45 16.52 20.19
C GLU A 242 -15.88 15.35 21.09
N ILE A 243 -15.15 14.23 21.06
CA ILE A 243 -15.58 12.96 21.67
C ILE A 243 -14.95 12.73 23.06
N ALA A 244 -13.67 13.05 23.22
CA ALA A 244 -12.90 12.81 24.44
C ALA A 244 -12.65 14.10 25.26
N GLY A 245 -12.94 15.27 24.69
CA GLY A 245 -12.64 16.57 25.30
C GLY A 245 -11.14 16.87 25.34
N GLY A 246 -10.77 17.79 26.23
CA GLY A 246 -9.39 18.25 26.42
C GLY A 246 -9.10 19.59 25.77
N GLU A 247 -7.83 19.94 25.72
CA GLU A 247 -7.30 21.20 25.19
C GLU A 247 -6.16 20.90 24.22
N LEU A 248 -6.33 21.28 22.95
CA LEU A 248 -5.28 21.18 21.93
C LEU A 248 -4.30 22.35 22.09
N LEU A 249 -3.01 22.01 22.21
CA LEU A 249 -1.94 23.01 22.29
C LEU A 249 -1.75 23.75 20.95
N GLN A 250 -1.27 25.00 21.05
CA GLN A 250 -0.97 25.84 19.89
C GLN A 250 0.18 25.26 19.07
N GLU A 251 0.18 25.47 17.76
CA GLU A 251 1.23 25.10 16.80
C GLU A 251 1.74 23.64 16.86
N PRO A 252 1.75 22.88 15.76
CA PRO A 252 2.36 21.56 15.77
C PRO A 252 3.88 21.67 15.91
N VAL A 253 4.53 20.59 16.39
CA VAL A 253 5.96 20.39 16.20
C VAL A 253 6.16 19.66 14.88
N ILE A 254 6.93 20.27 13.97
CA ILE A 254 7.22 19.72 12.65
C ILE A 254 8.70 19.33 12.59
N GLY A 255 8.96 18.03 12.42
CA GLY A 255 10.27 17.50 12.07
C GLY A 255 10.39 17.32 10.56
N GLY A 256 11.59 17.61 10.02
CA GLY A 256 11.88 17.42 8.60
C GLY A 256 11.47 18.61 7.74
N ARG A 257 11.14 18.36 6.47
CA ARG A 257 10.75 19.42 5.52
C ARG A 257 9.36 19.14 4.96
N LEU A 258 8.51 20.16 5.04
CA LEU A 258 7.26 20.16 4.28
C LEU A 258 7.56 20.06 2.78
N PRO A 259 6.74 19.36 1.99
CA PRO A 259 6.86 19.34 0.54
C PRO A 259 6.84 20.78 0.01
N SER A 260 7.97 21.25 -0.53
CA SER A 260 8.10 22.63 -1.03
C SER A 260 7.81 22.77 -2.52
N ASN A 261 7.73 21.65 -3.24
CA ASN A 261 7.72 21.69 -4.70
C ASN A 261 6.32 21.41 -5.22
N LYS A 262 5.76 22.42 -5.92
CA LYS A 262 4.67 22.16 -6.86
C LYS A 262 5.11 21.06 -7.81
N ARG A 263 4.26 20.06 -8.00
CA ARG A 263 4.51 18.94 -8.91
C ARG A 263 4.80 19.49 -10.32
N PRO A 264 5.70 18.85 -11.08
CA PRO A 264 5.96 19.27 -12.44
C PRO A 264 4.66 19.18 -13.26
N ALA A 265 4.42 20.19 -14.10
CA ALA A 265 3.33 20.12 -15.06
C ALA A 265 3.58 18.98 -16.05
N ILE A 266 2.53 18.27 -16.39
CA ILE A 266 2.52 17.21 -17.40
C ILE A 266 1.87 17.81 -18.64
N GLN A 267 2.55 17.70 -19.77
CA GLN A 267 1.97 18.08 -21.05
C GLN A 267 1.09 16.94 -21.57
N LEU A 268 -0.15 17.27 -21.93
CA LEU A 268 -1.05 16.42 -22.69
C LEU A 268 -1.24 17.01 -24.08
N ARG A 269 -0.70 16.34 -25.10
CA ARG A 269 -0.97 16.66 -26.50
C ARG A 269 -2.29 15.97 -26.88
N LEU A 270 -3.25 16.78 -27.30
CA LEU A 270 -4.63 16.33 -27.53
C LEU A 270 -4.72 15.34 -28.71
N ASP A 271 -3.77 15.40 -29.64
CA ASP A 271 -3.65 14.45 -30.76
C ASP A 271 -3.22 13.03 -30.33
N GLN A 272 -2.66 12.87 -29.13
CA GLN A 272 -2.25 11.56 -28.60
C GLN A 272 -3.45 10.74 -28.13
N ILE A 273 -4.54 11.40 -27.72
CA ILE A 273 -5.76 10.73 -27.27
C ILE A 273 -6.30 9.81 -28.38
N PRO A 274 -6.66 10.29 -29.59
CA PRO A 274 -7.13 9.41 -30.66
C PRO A 274 -6.04 8.47 -31.17
N ARG A 275 -4.76 8.89 -31.15
CA ARG A 275 -3.65 8.02 -31.58
C ARG A 275 -3.48 6.79 -30.68
N ILE A 276 -3.67 6.94 -29.37
CA ILE A 276 -3.47 5.87 -28.37
C ILE A 276 -4.76 5.10 -28.14
N LEU A 277 -5.90 5.78 -27.96
CA LEU A 277 -7.17 5.14 -27.63
C LEU A 277 -7.91 4.61 -28.87
N GLY A 278 -7.57 5.08 -30.07
CA GLY A 278 -8.28 4.71 -31.30
C GLY A 278 -9.68 5.35 -31.43
N ILE A 279 -10.01 6.30 -30.56
CA ILE A 279 -11.29 7.03 -30.54
C ILE A 279 -11.09 8.53 -30.45
N GLU A 280 -11.96 9.29 -31.10
CA GLU A 280 -11.98 10.74 -30.96
C GLU A 280 -12.74 11.14 -29.70
N ILE A 281 -12.06 11.89 -28.82
CA ILE A 281 -12.67 12.55 -27.67
C ILE A 281 -12.52 14.05 -27.88
N PRO A 282 -13.61 14.84 -27.82
CA PRO A 282 -13.54 16.30 -27.94
C PRO A 282 -12.52 16.89 -26.95
N PRO A 283 -11.59 17.77 -27.38
CA PRO A 283 -10.56 18.32 -26.50
C PRO A 283 -11.09 19.01 -25.24
N ASP A 284 -12.19 19.74 -25.36
CA ASP A 284 -12.90 20.39 -24.26
C ASP A 284 -13.43 19.36 -23.25
N ARG A 285 -13.96 18.22 -23.72
CA ARG A 285 -14.40 17.14 -22.84
C ARG A 285 -13.20 16.47 -22.14
N ALA A 286 -12.11 16.24 -22.84
CA ALA A 286 -10.90 15.65 -22.26
C ALA A 286 -10.33 16.53 -21.13
N VAL A 287 -10.22 17.85 -21.37
CA VAL A 287 -9.78 18.80 -20.35
C VAL A 287 -10.77 18.85 -19.18
N LYS A 288 -12.07 18.92 -19.46
CA LYS A 288 -13.11 18.95 -18.40
C LYS A 288 -13.04 17.72 -17.50
N ILE A 289 -12.81 16.53 -18.05
CA ILE A 289 -12.64 15.30 -17.27
C ILE A 289 -11.46 15.42 -16.29
N LEU A 290 -10.31 15.95 -16.77
CA LEU A 290 -9.15 16.15 -15.92
C LEU A 290 -9.44 17.17 -14.81
N GLU A 291 -10.11 18.27 -15.12
CA GLU A 291 -10.53 19.27 -14.14
C GLU A 291 -11.49 18.68 -13.08
N GLU A 292 -12.47 17.87 -13.51
CA GLU A 292 -13.41 17.15 -12.63
C GLU A 292 -12.65 16.21 -11.67
N LEU A 293 -11.55 15.59 -12.12
CA LEU A 293 -10.66 14.76 -11.30
C LEU A 293 -9.72 15.57 -10.38
N GLY A 294 -9.81 16.90 -10.39
CA GLY A 294 -8.98 17.81 -9.61
C GLY A 294 -7.59 18.04 -10.18
N ILE A 295 -7.36 17.70 -11.46
CA ILE A 295 -6.13 17.95 -12.18
C ILE A 295 -6.20 19.37 -12.76
N GLU A 296 -5.39 20.27 -12.21
CA GLU A 296 -5.45 21.71 -12.54
C GLU A 296 -4.80 21.98 -13.89
N GLN A 297 -5.53 22.63 -14.80
CA GLN A 297 -4.93 23.14 -16.03
C GLN A 297 -4.15 24.44 -15.77
N THR A 298 -2.86 24.44 -16.09
CA THR A 298 -1.97 25.61 -15.89
C THR A 298 -1.62 26.33 -17.17
N GLY A 299 -1.88 25.72 -18.33
CA GLY A 299 -1.54 26.31 -19.61
C GLY A 299 -2.21 25.64 -20.79
N THR A 300 -2.30 26.37 -21.88
CA THR A 300 -2.68 25.86 -23.20
C THR A 300 -1.65 26.32 -24.23
N GLN A 301 -1.14 25.41 -25.04
CA GLN A 301 -0.23 25.71 -26.14
C GLN A 301 -0.62 24.86 -27.35
N ASN A 302 -0.96 25.51 -28.48
CA ASN A 302 -1.21 24.93 -29.81
C ASN A 302 -1.42 23.40 -29.86
N GLY A 303 -2.62 22.92 -29.52
CA GLY A 303 -2.97 21.50 -29.58
C GLY A 303 -2.56 20.66 -28.36
N SER A 304 -2.08 21.29 -27.29
CA SER A 304 -1.74 20.67 -26.01
C SER A 304 -2.20 21.50 -24.82
N CYS A 305 -2.42 20.84 -23.69
CA CYS A 305 -2.59 21.48 -22.38
C CYS A 305 -1.48 21.06 -21.42
N GLU A 306 -1.12 21.97 -20.52
CA GLU A 306 -0.27 21.67 -19.38
C GLU A 306 -1.15 21.54 -18.15
N VAL A 307 -0.96 20.46 -17.40
CA VAL A 307 -1.76 20.17 -16.22
C VAL A 307 -0.89 19.77 -15.03
N ILE A 308 -1.33 20.11 -13.82
CA ILE A 308 -0.71 19.72 -12.56
C ILE A 308 -1.67 18.79 -11.82
N PRO A 309 -1.32 17.50 -11.67
CA PRO A 309 -2.10 16.57 -10.86
C PRO A 309 -2.15 16.98 -9.39
N PRO A 310 -3.25 16.70 -8.68
CA PRO A 310 -3.36 16.98 -7.25
C PRO A 310 -2.41 16.08 -6.43
N SER A 311 -2.04 16.48 -5.22
CA SER A 311 -1.05 15.81 -4.38
C SER A 311 -1.33 14.32 -4.12
N TRP A 312 -2.61 13.93 -3.98
CA TRP A 312 -3.04 12.55 -3.76
C TRP A 312 -2.90 11.64 -4.99
N ARG A 313 -2.73 12.18 -6.20
CA ARG A 313 -2.58 11.41 -7.45
C ARG A 313 -1.13 11.24 -7.87
N ARG A 314 -0.29 10.68 -7.00
CA ARG A 314 1.16 10.54 -7.23
C ARG A 314 1.52 9.63 -8.41
N ASP A 315 0.58 8.78 -8.82
CA ASP A 315 0.66 7.93 -10.00
C ASP A 315 0.76 8.72 -11.31
N LEU A 316 0.17 9.91 -11.37
CA LEU A 316 0.16 10.77 -12.56
C LEU A 316 1.51 11.47 -12.73
N THR A 317 2.34 10.98 -13.65
CA THR A 317 3.71 11.49 -13.90
C THR A 317 4.01 11.71 -15.39
N ARG A 318 3.19 11.14 -16.28
CA ARG A 318 3.39 11.14 -17.73
C ARG A 318 2.08 11.40 -18.45
N GLU A 319 2.19 11.81 -19.70
CA GLU A 319 1.07 12.01 -20.61
C GLU A 319 0.15 10.78 -20.72
N ALA A 320 0.72 9.57 -20.80
CA ALA A 320 -0.05 8.34 -20.88
C ALA A 320 -0.95 8.11 -19.65
N ASP A 321 -0.51 8.55 -18.47
CA ASP A 321 -1.29 8.41 -17.24
C ASP A 321 -2.53 9.34 -17.29
N LEU A 322 -2.41 10.53 -17.92
CA LEU A 322 -3.55 11.42 -18.16
C LEU A 322 -4.52 10.85 -19.19
N ILE A 323 -4.00 10.20 -20.24
CA ILE A 323 -4.82 9.56 -21.27
C ILE A 323 -5.64 8.41 -20.68
N GLU A 324 -5.08 7.65 -19.73
CA GLU A 324 -5.81 6.63 -18.97
C GLU A 324 -6.97 7.25 -18.16
N GLU A 325 -6.74 8.38 -17.48
CA GLU A 325 -7.81 9.07 -16.73
C GLU A 325 -8.94 9.55 -17.64
N VAL A 326 -8.59 10.15 -18.79
CA VAL A 326 -9.58 10.56 -19.80
C VAL A 326 -10.37 9.35 -20.28
N ALA A 327 -9.70 8.26 -20.65
CA ALA A 327 -10.34 7.06 -21.16
C ALA A 327 -11.27 6.41 -20.12
N ARG A 328 -10.85 6.33 -18.86
CA ARG A 328 -11.60 5.65 -17.80
C ARG A 328 -12.89 6.38 -17.44
N VAL A 329 -12.84 7.72 -17.37
CA VAL A 329 -14.04 8.54 -17.10
C VAL A 329 -14.92 8.67 -18.34
N TYR A 330 -14.33 8.70 -19.54
CA TYR A 330 -15.10 8.68 -20.78
C TYR A 330 -15.81 7.35 -21.00
N GLY A 331 -15.22 6.24 -20.54
CA GLY A 331 -15.76 4.88 -20.64
C GLY A 331 -14.97 4.04 -21.64
N TYR A 332 -14.38 2.95 -21.18
CA TYR A 332 -13.63 2.01 -22.02
C TYR A 332 -14.53 1.29 -23.02
N GLU A 333 -15.82 1.15 -22.72
CA GLU A 333 -16.85 0.61 -23.60
C GLU A 333 -17.00 1.39 -24.91
N ASN A 334 -16.50 2.62 -24.98
CA ASN A 334 -16.52 3.42 -26.20
C ASN A 334 -15.34 3.09 -27.14
N ILE A 335 -14.34 2.31 -26.69
CA ILE A 335 -13.19 1.91 -27.49
C ILE A 335 -13.56 0.66 -28.31
N PRO A 336 -13.52 0.72 -29.66
CA PRO A 336 -13.83 -0.43 -30.51
C PRO A 336 -12.86 -1.59 -30.30
N ASP A 337 -13.38 -2.80 -30.16
CA ASP A 337 -12.62 -4.04 -30.03
C ASP A 337 -12.46 -4.81 -31.36
N ASP A 338 -13.08 -4.33 -32.44
CA ASP A 338 -13.20 -5.01 -33.74
C ASP A 338 -12.38 -4.37 -34.87
N VAL A 339 -11.35 -3.58 -34.54
CA VAL A 339 -10.51 -2.92 -35.54
C VAL A 339 -9.62 -3.93 -36.28
N PRO A 340 -9.73 -4.06 -37.61
CA PRO A 340 -8.92 -5.00 -38.38
C PRO A 340 -7.45 -4.55 -38.41
N VAL A 341 -6.59 -5.31 -37.72
CA VAL A 341 -5.14 -5.15 -37.79
C VAL A 341 -4.59 -5.96 -38.96
N SER A 342 -3.82 -5.30 -39.83
CA SER A 342 -3.12 -6.00 -40.91
C SER A 342 -2.02 -6.88 -40.32
N LEU A 343 -2.27 -8.19 -40.28
CA LEU A 343 -1.31 -9.19 -39.86
C LEU A 343 -0.70 -9.87 -41.08
N VAL A 344 0.62 -9.94 -41.12
CA VAL A 344 1.32 -10.83 -42.06
C VAL A 344 1.57 -12.15 -41.32
N PRO A 345 1.00 -13.28 -41.75
CA PRO A 345 1.26 -14.56 -41.12
C PRO A 345 2.76 -14.85 -41.17
N SER A 346 3.37 -15.07 -40.01
CA SER A 346 4.72 -15.64 -39.99
C SER A 346 4.64 -17.10 -40.42
N ALA A 347 5.59 -17.53 -41.25
CA ALA A 347 5.70 -18.95 -41.57
C ALA A 347 6.14 -19.72 -40.31
N ARG A 348 5.56 -20.91 -40.10
CA ARG A 348 6.03 -21.83 -39.05
C ARG A 348 7.51 -22.11 -39.26
N THR A 349 8.31 -21.98 -38.20
CA THR A 349 9.74 -22.28 -38.28
C THR A 349 9.95 -23.76 -38.58
N VAL A 350 11.12 -24.14 -39.12
CA VAL A 350 11.49 -25.55 -39.30
C VAL A 350 11.36 -26.31 -37.97
N ARG A 351 11.70 -25.68 -36.85
CA ARG A 351 11.54 -26.28 -35.51
C ARG A 351 10.09 -26.60 -35.19
N ASP A 352 9.15 -25.68 -35.44
CA ASP A 352 7.72 -25.90 -35.16
C ASP A 352 7.17 -27.04 -36.01
N GLN A 353 7.57 -27.09 -37.28
CA GLN A 353 7.16 -28.14 -38.21
C GLN A 353 7.68 -29.51 -37.74
N VAL A 354 8.97 -29.58 -37.36
CA VAL A 354 9.58 -30.82 -36.84
C VAL A 354 8.93 -31.26 -35.52
N VAL A 355 8.74 -30.35 -34.55
CA VAL A 355 8.10 -30.67 -33.27
C VAL A 355 6.67 -31.17 -33.47
N ASN A 356 5.88 -30.51 -34.33
CA ASN A 356 4.54 -30.96 -34.65
C ASN A 356 4.55 -32.34 -35.33
N ARG A 357 5.47 -32.56 -36.28
CA ARG A 357 5.59 -33.85 -36.95
C ARG A 357 5.96 -34.97 -35.99
N VAL A 358 6.88 -34.73 -35.06
CA VAL A 358 7.25 -35.67 -33.99
C VAL A 358 6.05 -35.96 -33.10
N ARG A 359 5.31 -34.92 -32.68
CA ARG A 359 4.10 -35.08 -31.86
C ARG A 359 3.06 -35.94 -32.56
N GLU A 360 2.67 -35.58 -33.78
CA GLU A 360 1.69 -36.33 -34.59
C GLU A 360 2.11 -37.78 -34.82
N THR A 361 3.41 -38.02 -35.04
CA THR A 361 3.93 -39.37 -35.24
C THR A 361 3.86 -40.20 -33.95
N LEU A 362 4.24 -39.62 -32.81
CA LEU A 362 4.19 -40.30 -31.51
C LEU A 362 2.74 -40.57 -31.07
N THR A 363 1.84 -39.60 -31.20
CA THR A 363 0.42 -39.80 -30.86
C THR A 363 -0.26 -40.78 -31.81
N GLY A 364 0.06 -40.73 -33.10
CA GLY A 364 -0.39 -41.72 -34.08
C GLY A 364 0.12 -43.13 -33.82
N ALA A 365 1.24 -43.27 -33.11
CA ALA A 365 1.79 -44.55 -32.65
C ALA A 365 1.26 -45.02 -31.28
N GLY A 366 0.32 -44.29 -30.67
CA GLY A 366 -0.32 -44.66 -29.39
C GLY A 366 0.36 -44.11 -28.13
N PHE A 367 1.33 -43.19 -28.26
CA PHE A 367 1.90 -42.49 -27.11
C PHE A 367 0.98 -41.33 -26.67
N PHE A 368 0.90 -41.11 -25.35
CA PHE A 368 0.21 -39.96 -24.77
C PHE A 368 1.22 -38.85 -24.42
N GLU A 369 0.96 -37.62 -24.85
CA GLU A 369 1.78 -36.47 -24.48
C GLU A 369 1.58 -36.14 -23.00
N ALA A 370 2.68 -36.00 -22.25
CA ALA A 370 2.66 -35.71 -20.82
C ALA A 370 3.37 -34.39 -20.52
N ILE A 371 2.70 -33.52 -19.77
CA ILE A 371 3.28 -32.30 -19.19
C ILE A 371 3.63 -32.59 -17.73
N THR A 372 4.92 -32.63 -17.43
CA THR A 372 5.46 -33.01 -16.12
C THR A 372 6.17 -31.85 -15.44
N LEU A 373 6.30 -31.89 -14.11
CA LEU A 373 6.97 -30.86 -13.31
C LEU A 373 8.43 -30.67 -13.73
N SER A 374 8.86 -29.41 -13.78
CA SER A 374 10.26 -29.04 -14.08
C SER A 374 11.18 -29.23 -12.87
N PHE A 375 10.64 -29.13 -11.65
CA PHE A 375 11.39 -29.33 -10.41
C PHE A 375 11.50 -30.81 -10.07
N THR A 376 12.65 -31.22 -9.54
CA THR A 376 12.96 -32.57 -9.13
C THR A 376 13.68 -32.57 -7.79
N THR A 377 13.66 -33.71 -7.11
CA THR A 377 14.57 -34.00 -5.99
C THR A 377 15.97 -34.33 -6.51
N ASP A 378 16.98 -34.15 -5.65
CA ASP A 378 18.37 -34.51 -5.97
C ASP A 378 18.52 -36.02 -6.22
N ASP A 379 17.76 -36.87 -5.51
CA ASP A 379 17.74 -38.31 -5.75
C ASP A 379 17.23 -38.66 -7.16
N ASN A 380 16.08 -38.12 -7.56
CA ASN A 380 15.55 -38.35 -8.92
C ASN A 380 16.49 -37.81 -10.01
N ARG A 381 17.15 -36.69 -9.75
CA ARG A 381 18.16 -36.13 -10.66
C ARG A 381 19.35 -37.06 -10.83
N ARG A 382 19.93 -37.56 -9.72
CA ARG A 382 21.11 -38.45 -9.74
C ARG A 382 20.88 -39.73 -10.51
N ARG A 383 19.64 -40.25 -10.51
CA ARG A 383 19.28 -41.48 -11.24
C ARG A 383 19.33 -41.33 -12.77
N PHE A 384 19.12 -40.12 -13.29
CA PHE A 384 19.08 -39.85 -14.73
C PHE A 384 19.92 -38.63 -15.11
N MET A 385 21.19 -38.64 -14.68
CA MET A 385 22.13 -37.57 -15.03
C MET A 385 22.53 -37.64 -16.52
N PRO A 386 22.52 -36.51 -17.24
CA PRO A 386 23.10 -36.47 -18.59
C PRO A 386 24.60 -36.76 -18.53
N ARG A 387 25.18 -37.22 -19.64
CA ARG A 387 26.63 -37.40 -19.73
C ARG A 387 27.32 -36.02 -19.67
N GLY A 388 28.29 -35.89 -18.77
CA GLY A 388 29.05 -34.66 -18.54
C GLY A 388 28.85 -34.09 -17.14
N ASP A 389 29.66 -33.11 -16.75
CA ASP A 389 29.59 -32.45 -15.44
C ASP A 389 28.78 -31.15 -15.54
N VAL A 390 27.46 -31.29 -15.69
CA VAL A 390 26.54 -30.15 -15.72
C VAL A 390 25.91 -30.02 -14.33
N ALA A 391 26.24 -28.96 -13.61
CA ALA A 391 25.63 -28.65 -12.32
C ALA A 391 24.12 -28.38 -12.48
N PRO A 392 23.25 -28.85 -11.56
CA PRO A 392 21.84 -28.51 -11.60
C PRO A 392 21.61 -27.05 -11.23
N LEU A 393 20.68 -26.43 -11.94
CA LEU A 393 20.11 -25.16 -11.51
C LEU A 393 19.18 -25.42 -10.32
N SER A 394 19.42 -24.74 -9.21
CA SER A 394 18.64 -24.86 -7.99
C SER A 394 18.02 -23.52 -7.63
N VAL A 395 16.81 -23.54 -7.07
CA VAL A 395 16.11 -22.37 -6.56
C VAL A 395 16.15 -22.41 -5.04
N GLU A 396 16.52 -21.30 -4.42
CA GLU A 396 16.32 -21.13 -2.98
C GLU A 396 14.89 -20.65 -2.75
N HIS A 397 14.06 -21.50 -2.14
CA HIS A 397 12.67 -21.17 -1.84
C HIS A 397 12.24 -21.82 -0.52
N ASP A 398 11.71 -21.02 0.41
CA ASP A 398 11.40 -21.46 1.77
C ASP A 398 10.41 -22.64 1.83
N THR A 399 9.49 -22.72 0.88
CA THR A 399 8.47 -23.78 0.80
C THR A 399 8.89 -25.00 -0.02
N ARG A 400 10.01 -24.94 -0.76
CA ARG A 400 10.50 -26.05 -1.60
C ARG A 400 11.93 -26.38 -1.22
N LYS A 401 12.11 -27.07 -0.09
CA LYS A 401 13.44 -27.47 0.40
C LYS A 401 13.98 -28.76 -0.24
N LEU A 402 13.09 -29.66 -0.67
CA LEU A 402 13.46 -30.98 -1.21
C LEU A 402 13.33 -31.07 -2.74
N GLU A 403 12.39 -30.35 -3.34
CA GLU A 403 12.15 -30.29 -4.79
C GLU A 403 12.55 -28.91 -5.32
N ASN A 404 13.83 -28.61 -5.23
CA ASN A 404 14.35 -27.27 -5.51
C ASN A 404 15.29 -27.22 -6.71
N GLN A 405 15.51 -28.35 -7.38
CA GLN A 405 16.40 -28.46 -8.53
C GLN A 405 15.61 -28.56 -9.83
N LEU A 406 16.09 -27.95 -10.90
CA LEU A 406 15.54 -28.16 -12.23
C LEU A 406 16.02 -29.50 -12.81
N ARG A 407 15.09 -30.26 -13.38
CA ARG A 407 15.36 -31.55 -14.00
C ARG A 407 16.34 -31.40 -15.17
N GLN A 408 17.28 -32.34 -15.27
CA GLN A 408 18.20 -32.46 -16.39
C GLN A 408 17.79 -33.58 -17.37
N SER A 409 16.72 -34.29 -17.05
CA SER A 409 16.11 -35.35 -17.85
C SER A 409 14.59 -35.35 -17.64
N LEU A 410 13.83 -35.72 -18.67
CA LEU A 410 12.38 -35.92 -18.58
C LEU A 410 12.01 -37.29 -17.98
N VAL A 411 12.95 -38.25 -18.03
CA VAL A 411 12.71 -39.65 -17.68
C VAL A 411 12.18 -39.84 -16.24
N PRO A 412 12.74 -39.19 -15.20
CA PRO A 412 12.25 -39.39 -13.83
C PRO A 412 10.74 -39.14 -13.70
N HIS A 413 10.26 -38.01 -14.21
CA HIS A 413 8.85 -37.64 -14.07
C HIS A 413 7.92 -38.39 -15.05
N LEU A 414 8.44 -38.83 -16.20
CA LEU A 414 7.68 -39.73 -17.08
C LEU A 414 7.49 -41.11 -16.43
N LEU A 415 8.51 -41.63 -15.75
CA LEU A 415 8.40 -42.87 -14.98
C LEU A 415 7.50 -42.71 -13.76
N GLU A 416 7.53 -41.56 -13.11
CA GLU A 416 6.59 -41.25 -12.03
C GLU A 416 5.14 -41.18 -12.53
N SER A 417 4.91 -40.56 -13.68
CA SER A 417 3.59 -40.52 -14.34
C SER A 417 3.12 -41.94 -14.68
N ARG A 418 4.02 -42.78 -15.21
CA ARG A 418 3.74 -44.19 -15.47
C ARG A 418 3.39 -44.95 -14.19
N ARG A 419 4.20 -44.81 -13.14
CA ARG A 419 3.96 -45.43 -11.82
C ARG A 419 2.59 -45.07 -11.26
N GLU A 420 2.18 -43.81 -11.39
CA GLU A 420 0.86 -43.38 -10.95
C GLU A 420 -0.27 -44.00 -11.79
N ASN A 421 -0.11 -44.08 -13.12
CA ASN A 421 -1.07 -44.78 -13.98
C ASN A 421 -1.20 -46.26 -13.60
N GLU A 422 -0.08 -46.97 -13.41
CA GLU A 422 -0.08 -48.37 -12.99
C GLU A 422 -0.77 -48.55 -11.63
N ARG A 423 -0.55 -47.62 -10.67
CA ARG A 423 -1.22 -47.63 -9.36
C ARG A 423 -2.74 -47.50 -9.47
N GLN A 424 -3.23 -46.78 -10.47
CA GLN A 424 -4.66 -46.59 -10.75
C GLN A 424 -5.24 -47.68 -11.68
N GLY A 425 -4.46 -48.70 -12.05
CA GLY A 425 -4.90 -49.79 -12.92
C GLY A 425 -4.87 -49.49 -14.42
N ASN A 426 -4.21 -48.40 -14.84
CA ASN A 426 -3.99 -48.04 -16.23
C ASN A 426 -2.58 -48.51 -16.65
N PHE A 427 -2.50 -49.57 -17.46
CA PHE A 427 -1.25 -50.22 -17.88
C PHE A 427 -0.70 -49.70 -19.21
#